data_AF-A0A9P7V9U8-F1
#
_entry.id   AF-A0A9P7V9U8-F1
#
_cell.length_a   1.000
_cell.length_b   1.000
_cell.length_c   1.000
_cell.angle_alpha   90.00
_cell.angle_beta   90.00
_cell.angle_gamma   90.00
#
_symmetry.space_group_name_H-M   'P 1'
#
loop_
_entity.id
_entity.type
_entity.pdbx_description
1 polymer ?
#
loop_
_entity_poly.entity_id
_entity_poly.type
_entity_poly.pdbx_seq_one_letter_code
_entity_poly.pdbx_strand_id
1 'polypeptide(L)'
;MSLPTLEGPIDEQFGQLSAFPLPEGDTVDQDTQDAYTYLASVRKQAESETSVFYSVRRDLLALEDGEQIGNDTKELYSDQHNSKNNEKEIEPLVQWQFNFQTEFKSIKAELTQLQRLGRLTPRSWPEPIPSTGKQWRTAMLDQSPPPIAHFFSLDHSTTLRLVVYATKWLSTGTRISLSKWIWCLLIRLDTPLDASDTSIIRELGVKALKLWEKTNGGVGVSPTAKHCWAMIVTIVGSYYRQSDLALARTK
;
A
#
# COMPACT_ATOMS: atom_id res chain seq x y z
N MET A 1 -28.92 -6.58 -42.01
CA MET A 1 -29.82 -6.67 -40.85
C MET A 1 -29.05 -6.11 -39.67
N SER A 2 -29.29 -4.84 -39.35
CA SER A 2 -28.66 -4.12 -38.24
C SER A 2 -29.44 -4.43 -36.96
N LEU A 3 -28.75 -4.79 -35.88
CA LEU A 3 -29.35 -5.03 -34.56
C LEU A 3 -29.96 -3.71 -34.03
N PRO A 4 -31.10 -3.75 -33.33
CA PRO A 4 -31.64 -2.56 -32.67
C PRO A 4 -30.70 -2.16 -31.53
N THR A 5 -30.19 -0.93 -31.58
CA THR A 5 -29.38 -0.35 -30.51
C THR A 5 -30.25 -0.21 -29.26
N LEU A 6 -29.93 -0.96 -28.21
CA LEU A 6 -30.70 -1.04 -26.95
C LEU A 6 -30.49 0.18 -26.03
N GLU A 7 -29.77 1.19 -26.50
CA GLU A 7 -29.31 2.33 -25.70
C GLU A 7 -29.90 3.62 -26.29
N GLY A 8 -30.72 4.31 -25.49
CA GLY A 8 -31.21 5.65 -25.85
C GLY A 8 -30.07 6.68 -25.86
N PRO A 9 -30.25 7.84 -26.50
CA PRO A 9 -29.21 8.86 -26.56
C PRO A 9 -28.84 9.35 -25.16
N ILE A 10 -27.56 9.72 -24.98
CA ILE A 10 -27.07 10.37 -23.75
C ILE A 10 -27.73 11.75 -23.66
N ASP A 11 -28.37 12.00 -22.53
CA ASP A 11 -28.93 13.29 -22.18
C ASP A 11 -27.79 14.26 -21.82
N GLU A 12 -27.55 15.28 -22.65
CA GLU A 12 -26.48 16.26 -22.42
C GLU A 12 -26.65 17.07 -21.13
N GLN A 13 -27.88 17.20 -20.61
CA GLN A 13 -28.18 18.02 -19.44
C GLN A 13 -28.04 17.25 -18.13
N PHE A 14 -28.36 15.95 -18.13
CA PHE A 14 -28.32 15.11 -16.92
C PHE A 14 -27.20 14.06 -16.94
N GLY A 15 -26.51 13.89 -18.07
CA GLY A 15 -25.41 12.93 -18.24
C GLY A 15 -25.84 11.47 -18.15
N GLN A 16 -27.13 11.18 -18.29
CA GLN A 16 -27.73 9.84 -18.19
C GLN A 16 -28.30 9.41 -19.55
N LEU A 17 -28.43 8.11 -19.78
CA LEU A 17 -29.08 7.58 -20.98
C LEU A 17 -30.60 7.77 -20.88
N SER A 18 -31.22 8.31 -21.93
CA SER A 18 -32.68 8.40 -21.98
C SER A 18 -33.30 7.00 -22.01
N ALA A 19 -34.18 6.70 -21.07
CA ALA A 19 -34.88 5.42 -21.01
C ALA A 19 -35.91 5.24 -22.14
N PHE A 20 -36.37 6.33 -22.75
CA PHE A 20 -37.33 6.31 -23.85
C PHE A 20 -36.73 7.00 -25.08
N PRO A 21 -36.69 6.31 -26.25
CA PRO A 21 -36.30 6.94 -27.49
C PRO A 21 -37.36 7.97 -27.91
N LEU A 22 -36.93 9.11 -28.48
CA LEU A 22 -37.86 10.06 -29.09
C LEU A 22 -38.41 9.45 -30.38
N PRO A 23 -39.71 9.54 -30.67
CA PRO A 23 -40.29 8.93 -31.86
C PRO A 23 -39.81 9.72 -33.10
N GLU A 24 -39.03 9.08 -33.97
CA GLU A 24 -38.73 9.57 -35.31
C GLU A 24 -39.79 9.06 -36.29
N GLY A 25 -40.84 9.85 -36.54
CA GLY A 25 -41.84 9.59 -37.59
C GLY A 25 -43.30 9.88 -37.21
N ASP A 26 -44.07 10.31 -38.21
CA ASP A 26 -45.43 10.88 -38.11
C ASP A 26 -46.58 9.87 -37.88
N THR A 27 -46.32 8.67 -37.35
CA THR A 27 -47.41 7.72 -37.02
C THR A 27 -47.25 7.16 -35.62
N VAL A 28 -47.46 8.05 -34.64
CA VAL A 28 -47.57 7.68 -33.24
C VAL A 28 -49.08 7.69 -32.89
N ASP A 29 -49.55 6.65 -32.21
CA ASP A 29 -50.91 6.60 -31.66
C ASP A 29 -51.12 7.71 -30.62
N GLN A 30 -52.37 8.17 -30.48
CA GLN A 30 -52.73 9.31 -29.63
C GLN A 30 -52.26 9.12 -28.17
N ASP A 31 -52.37 7.90 -27.66
CA ASP A 31 -51.98 7.56 -26.28
C ASP A 31 -50.46 7.72 -26.07
N THR A 32 -49.66 7.35 -27.06
CA THR A 32 -48.21 7.50 -27.01
C THR A 32 -47.79 8.96 -27.20
N GLN A 33 -48.50 9.72 -28.05
CA GLN A 33 -48.29 11.16 -28.18
C GLN A 33 -48.58 11.89 -26.85
N ASP A 34 -49.62 11.48 -26.13
CA ASP A 34 -49.97 12.01 -24.82
C ASP A 34 -48.90 11.63 -23.77
N ALA A 35 -48.37 10.40 -23.82
CA ALA A 35 -47.29 9.96 -22.95
C ALA A 35 -45.98 10.75 -23.16
N TYR A 36 -45.59 11.02 -24.41
CA TYR A 36 -44.41 11.85 -24.70
C TYR A 36 -44.62 13.31 -24.31
N THR A 37 -45.84 13.83 -24.48
CA THR A 37 -46.20 15.17 -24.01
C THR A 37 -46.07 15.28 -22.48
N TYR A 38 -46.52 14.25 -21.75
CA TYR A 38 -46.33 14.16 -20.31
C TYR A 38 -44.85 14.09 -19.92
N LEU A 39 -44.06 13.21 -20.55
CA LEU A 39 -42.61 13.10 -20.29
C LEU A 39 -41.86 14.41 -20.56
N ALA A 40 -42.22 15.13 -21.62
CA ALA A 40 -41.67 16.46 -21.92
C ALA A 40 -42.03 17.49 -20.82
N SER A 41 -43.24 17.41 -20.27
CA SER A 41 -43.64 18.28 -19.15
C SER A 41 -42.88 17.97 -17.85
N VAL A 42 -42.68 16.69 -17.53
CA VAL A 42 -41.88 16.23 -16.38
C VAL A 42 -40.43 16.64 -16.53
N ARG A 43 -39.88 16.53 -17.74
CA ARG A 43 -38.52 16.99 -18.04
C ARG A 43 -38.39 18.50 -17.79
N LYS A 44 -39.30 19.30 -18.33
CA LYS A 44 -39.30 20.75 -18.12
C LYS A 44 -39.43 21.13 -16.63
N GLN A 45 -40.19 20.34 -15.86
CA GLN A 45 -40.28 20.53 -14.41
C GLN A 45 -38.95 20.18 -13.72
N ALA A 46 -38.34 19.04 -14.03
CA ALA A 46 -37.06 18.62 -13.45
C ALA A 46 -35.92 19.59 -13.79
N GLU A 47 -35.90 20.17 -14.99
CA GLU A 47 -34.94 21.21 -15.40
C GLU A 47 -35.11 22.52 -14.62
N SER A 48 -36.32 22.79 -14.11
CA SER A 48 -36.63 23.97 -13.31
C SER A 48 -36.34 23.80 -11.81
N GLU A 49 -36.10 22.57 -11.37
CA GLU A 49 -35.82 22.23 -9.97
C GLU A 49 -34.31 22.07 -9.73
N THR A 50 -33.86 22.35 -8.50
CA THR A 50 -32.46 22.14 -8.11
C THR A 50 -32.19 20.64 -7.99
N SER A 51 -31.18 20.13 -8.69
CA SER A 51 -30.88 18.68 -8.73
C SER A 51 -30.33 18.10 -7.42
N VAL A 52 -29.81 18.94 -6.52
CA VAL A 52 -29.22 18.53 -5.24
C VAL A 52 -29.85 19.31 -4.10
N PHE A 53 -30.46 18.59 -3.17
CA PHE A 53 -31.00 19.15 -1.93
C PHE A 53 -30.19 18.66 -0.73
N TYR A 54 -29.73 19.59 0.10
CA TYR A 54 -29.15 19.29 1.40
C TYR A 54 -30.20 19.49 2.48
N SER A 55 -30.64 18.40 3.12
CA SER A 55 -31.50 18.47 4.30
C SER A 55 -30.65 18.32 5.56
N VAL A 56 -30.72 19.29 6.46
CA VAL A 56 -30.18 19.14 7.82
C VAL A 56 -31.05 18.12 8.57
N ARG A 57 -30.45 17.07 9.13
CA ARG A 57 -31.18 16.12 9.98
C ARG A 57 -31.70 16.86 11.22
N ARG A 58 -33.02 16.80 11.47
CA ARG A 58 -33.65 17.46 12.63
C ARG A 58 -33.05 17.03 13.96
N ASP A 59 -32.47 15.83 14.03
CA ASP A 59 -31.80 15.29 15.21
C ASP A 59 -30.57 16.12 15.67
N LEU A 60 -30.00 16.94 14.77
CA LEU A 60 -28.88 17.85 15.08
C LEU A 60 -29.34 19.25 15.52
N LEU A 61 -30.59 19.62 15.28
CA LEU A 61 -31.15 20.94 15.65
C LEU A 61 -31.76 20.96 17.06
N ALA A 62 -31.94 19.79 17.68
CA ALA A 62 -32.47 19.66 19.03
C ALA A 62 -31.39 19.73 20.14
N LEU A 63 -30.13 20.00 19.78
CA LEU A 63 -28.99 20.03 20.71
C LEU A 63 -28.43 21.43 20.96
N GLU A 64 -29.06 22.50 20.46
CA GLU A 64 -28.57 23.87 20.67
C GLU A 64 -28.99 24.50 22.01
N ASP A 65 -29.86 23.84 22.78
CA ASP A 65 -30.15 24.24 24.18
C ASP A 65 -29.47 23.29 25.18
N GLY A 66 -28.16 23.48 25.32
CA GLY A 66 -27.44 23.28 26.58
C GLY A 66 -27.45 21.89 27.22
N GLU A 67 -26.73 20.92 26.64
CA GLU A 67 -26.06 19.87 27.42
C GLU A 67 -24.91 19.25 26.61
N GLN A 68 -23.69 19.27 27.17
CA GLN A 68 -22.51 18.64 26.57
C GLN A 68 -22.67 17.12 26.60
N ILE A 69 -22.92 16.51 25.44
CA ILE A 69 -22.89 15.05 25.27
C ILE A 69 -21.65 14.64 24.47
N GLY A 70 -20.85 13.79 25.11
CA GLY A 70 -19.69 13.02 24.67
C GLY A 70 -19.27 13.09 23.19
N ASN A 71 -18.09 13.68 22.96
CA ASN A 71 -17.31 13.54 21.74
C ASN A 71 -16.90 12.08 21.52
N ASP A 72 -17.66 11.35 20.72
CA ASP A 72 -17.25 10.08 20.11
C ASP A 72 -17.18 10.20 18.59
N THR A 73 -16.48 11.26 18.12
CA THR A 73 -15.94 11.37 16.76
C THR A 73 -14.70 12.24 16.83
N LYS A 74 -13.58 11.62 17.20
CA LYS A 74 -12.25 12.22 17.15
C LYS A 74 -11.56 11.82 15.85
N GLU A 75 -12.02 12.33 14.72
CA GLU A 75 -11.17 12.45 13.53
C GLU A 75 -10.79 13.92 13.35
N LEU A 76 -9.62 14.23 13.92
CA LEU A 76 -8.92 15.50 13.80
C LEU A 76 -8.62 15.81 12.33
N TYR A 77 -9.31 16.80 11.77
CA TYR A 77 -8.75 17.65 10.72
C TYR A 77 -8.67 19.08 11.26
N SER A 78 -7.61 19.36 12.00
CA SER A 78 -7.11 20.72 12.18
C SER A 78 -5.62 20.68 12.46
N ASP A 79 -4.81 20.78 11.40
CA ASP A 79 -3.41 21.18 11.53
C ASP A 79 -3.19 22.42 10.66
N GLN A 80 -3.74 23.55 11.12
CA GLN A 80 -3.13 24.85 10.85
C GLN A 80 -1.89 24.96 11.74
N HIS A 81 -0.73 24.54 11.24
CA HIS A 81 0.54 24.92 11.81
C HIS A 81 1.47 25.51 10.74
N ASN A 82 1.43 26.84 10.70
CA ASN A 82 2.58 27.73 10.70
C ASN A 82 3.75 27.29 9.81
N SER A 83 3.73 27.76 8.57
CA SER A 83 4.88 27.82 7.67
C SER A 83 5.92 28.76 8.28
N LYS A 84 6.80 28.22 9.12
CA LYS A 84 8.06 28.87 9.48
C LYS A 84 9.19 27.91 9.15
N ASN A 85 9.96 28.33 8.16
CA ASN A 85 11.29 27.83 7.84
C ASN A 85 12.09 27.64 9.13
N ASN A 86 12.22 26.39 9.55
CA ASN A 86 13.29 25.98 10.44
C ASN A 86 14.13 25.04 9.61
N GLU A 87 15.38 25.42 9.38
CA GLU A 87 16.47 24.49 9.07
C GLU A 87 16.49 23.46 10.21
N LYS A 88 15.66 22.42 10.07
CA LYS A 88 15.57 21.35 11.04
C LYS A 88 16.87 20.60 10.94
N GLU A 89 17.68 20.72 11.98
CA GLU A 89 18.68 19.75 12.37
C GLU A 89 18.13 18.35 12.05
N ILE A 90 18.65 17.74 10.98
CA ILE A 90 18.14 16.46 10.50
C ILE A 90 18.46 15.45 11.58
N GLU A 91 17.43 14.94 12.24
CA GLU A 91 17.56 13.92 13.27
C GLU A 91 18.47 12.79 12.76
N PRO A 92 19.52 12.36 13.51
CA PRO A 92 20.51 11.40 13.01
C PRO A 92 19.91 10.12 12.41
N LEU A 93 18.75 9.69 12.93
CA LEU A 93 17.99 8.57 12.39
C LEU A 93 17.46 8.84 10.97
N VAL A 94 16.90 10.02 10.72
CA VAL A 94 16.38 10.42 9.39
C VAL A 94 17.51 10.44 8.37
N GLN A 95 18.67 11.01 8.73
CA GLN A 95 19.83 11.05 7.85
C GLN A 95 20.34 9.64 7.54
N TRP A 96 20.43 8.78 8.55
CA TRP A 96 20.82 7.38 8.37
C TRP A 96 19.85 6.65 7.43
N GLN A 97 18.53 6.82 7.62
CA GLN A 97 17.52 6.21 6.78
C GLN A 97 17.62 6.65 5.32
N PHE A 98 17.83 7.95 5.09
CA PHE A 98 18.00 8.49 3.74
C PHE A 98 19.21 7.89 3.03
N ASN A 99 20.37 7.87 3.71
CA ASN A 99 21.60 7.30 3.16
C ASN A 99 21.42 5.81 2.87
N PHE A 100 20.84 5.07 3.81
CA PHE A 100 20.61 3.63 3.69
C PHE A 100 19.67 3.29 2.54
N GLN A 101 18.58 4.05 2.36
CA GLN A 101 17.66 3.84 1.23
C GLN A 101 18.33 4.12 -0.10
N THR A 102 19.16 5.15 -0.17
CA THR A 102 19.90 5.52 -1.38
C THR A 102 20.84 4.39 -1.78
N GLU A 103 21.58 3.85 -0.81
CA GLU A 103 22.46 2.70 -1.01
C GLU A 103 21.66 1.46 -1.47
N PHE A 104 20.58 1.12 -0.78
CA PHE A 104 19.74 -0.03 -1.14
C PHE A 104 19.19 0.08 -2.57
N LYS A 105 18.69 1.25 -2.95
CA LYS A 105 18.20 1.52 -4.32
C LYS A 105 19.32 1.40 -5.35
N SER A 106 20.50 1.94 -5.05
CA SER A 106 21.68 1.85 -5.91
C SER A 106 22.08 0.40 -6.15
N ILE A 107 22.24 -0.38 -5.09
CA ILE A 107 22.60 -1.81 -5.15
C ILE A 107 21.57 -2.59 -5.98
N LYS A 108 20.27 -2.36 -5.74
CA LYS A 108 19.22 -3.07 -6.46
C LYS A 108 19.19 -2.69 -7.94
N ALA A 109 19.42 -1.42 -8.27
CA ALA A 109 19.53 -0.95 -9.65
C ALA A 109 20.75 -1.57 -10.37
N GLU A 110 21.91 -1.59 -9.71
CA GLU A 110 23.13 -2.21 -10.24
C GLU A 110 22.93 -3.70 -10.51
N LEU A 111 22.40 -4.45 -9.55
CA LEU A 111 22.14 -5.89 -9.72
C LEU A 111 21.13 -6.16 -10.84
N THR A 112 20.08 -5.34 -10.94
CA THR A 112 19.10 -5.44 -12.05
C THR A 112 19.77 -5.18 -13.40
N GLN A 113 20.67 -4.19 -13.47
CA GLN A 113 21.43 -3.89 -14.68
C GLN A 113 22.37 -5.05 -15.05
N LEU A 114 23.10 -5.60 -14.08
CA LEU A 114 23.98 -6.75 -14.32
C LEU A 114 23.22 -7.99 -14.79
N GLN A 115 22.01 -8.23 -14.26
CA GLN A 115 21.13 -9.31 -14.72
C GLN A 115 20.67 -9.08 -16.16
N ARG A 116 20.23 -7.85 -16.50
CA ARG A 116 19.84 -7.50 -17.88
C ARG A 116 20.98 -7.63 -18.89
N LEU A 117 22.21 -7.34 -18.47
CA LEU A 117 23.41 -7.49 -19.29
C LEU A 117 23.95 -8.93 -19.32
N GLY A 118 23.31 -9.89 -18.64
CA GLY A 118 23.77 -11.29 -18.55
C GLY A 118 25.07 -11.47 -17.76
N ARG A 119 25.51 -10.45 -17.01
CA ARG A 119 26.75 -10.47 -16.21
C ARG A 119 26.54 -11.03 -14.80
N LEU A 120 25.28 -11.07 -14.35
CA LEU A 120 24.88 -11.75 -13.14
C LEU A 120 24.19 -13.06 -13.50
N THR A 121 24.97 -14.14 -13.61
CA THR A 121 24.42 -15.47 -13.87
C THR A 121 23.91 -16.08 -12.56
N PRO A 122 22.63 -16.50 -12.48
CA PRO A 122 22.12 -17.26 -11.35
C PRO A 122 23.02 -18.46 -11.08
N ARG A 123 23.52 -18.58 -9.86
CA ARG A 123 24.34 -19.72 -9.46
C ARG A 123 23.47 -20.76 -8.79
N SER A 124 23.67 -22.03 -9.14
CA SER A 124 23.01 -23.13 -8.46
C SER A 124 23.22 -23.02 -6.95
N TRP A 125 22.18 -23.30 -6.18
CA TRP A 125 22.25 -23.21 -4.73
C TRP A 125 23.33 -24.16 -4.18
N PRO A 126 24.11 -23.76 -3.15
CA PRO A 126 25.14 -24.63 -2.59
C PRO A 126 24.49 -25.88 -1.98
N GLU A 127 25.01 -27.07 -2.32
CA GLU A 127 24.50 -28.31 -1.74
C GLU A 127 24.94 -28.48 -0.27
N PRO A 128 24.09 -29.03 0.61
CA PRO A 128 22.71 -29.45 0.36
C PRO A 128 21.72 -28.28 0.40
N ILE A 129 20.84 -28.20 -0.61
CA ILE A 129 19.74 -27.23 -0.64
C ILE A 129 18.77 -27.56 0.50
N PRO A 130 18.48 -26.62 1.41
CA PRO A 130 17.48 -26.87 2.43
C PRO A 130 16.10 -27.09 1.79
N SER A 131 15.50 -28.24 2.05
CA SER A 131 14.17 -28.61 1.53
C SER A 131 13.09 -28.51 2.59
N THR A 132 13.47 -28.59 3.87
CA THR A 132 12.53 -28.54 5.01
C THR A 132 12.68 -27.25 5.81
N GLY A 133 11.60 -26.82 6.47
CA GLY A 133 11.63 -25.64 7.34
C GLY A 133 12.67 -25.73 8.47
N LYS A 134 12.98 -26.95 8.96
CA LYS A 134 14.03 -27.18 9.96
C LYS A 134 15.43 -26.91 9.40
N GLN A 135 15.71 -27.39 8.19
CA GLN A 135 16.99 -27.13 7.53
C GLN A 135 17.15 -25.63 7.21
N TRP A 136 16.09 -24.97 6.74
CA TRP A 136 16.08 -23.52 6.53
C TRP A 136 16.32 -22.75 7.82
N ARG A 137 15.78 -23.21 8.95
CA ARG A 137 16.02 -22.61 10.26
C ARG A 137 17.48 -22.66 10.63
N THR A 138 18.10 -23.83 10.51
CA THR A 138 19.54 -23.99 10.77
C THR A 138 20.36 -23.14 9.82
N ALA A 139 20.07 -23.15 8.52
CA ALA A 139 20.78 -22.31 7.56
C ALA A 139 20.68 -20.81 7.90
N MET A 140 19.47 -20.29 8.12
CA MET A 140 19.25 -18.85 8.34
C MET A 140 19.74 -18.34 9.70
N LEU A 141 19.71 -19.19 10.74
CA LEU A 141 20.09 -18.78 12.11
C LEU A 141 21.56 -19.07 12.45
N ASP A 142 22.14 -20.11 11.86
CA ASP A 142 23.47 -20.61 12.24
C ASP A 142 24.54 -20.41 11.14
N GLN A 143 24.16 -20.17 9.88
CA GLN A 143 25.10 -20.05 8.76
C GLN A 143 24.96 -18.71 8.03
N SER A 144 26.07 -18.10 7.63
CA SER A 144 26.04 -16.87 6.80
C SER A 144 25.36 -17.17 5.44
N PRO A 145 24.58 -16.22 4.88
CA PRO A 145 23.99 -16.43 3.56
C PRO A 145 25.07 -16.62 2.49
N PRO A 146 24.78 -17.41 1.44
CA PRO A 146 25.65 -17.49 0.28
C PRO A 146 25.70 -16.16 -0.49
N PRO A 147 26.64 -15.99 -1.44
CA PRO A 147 26.69 -14.81 -2.30
C PRO A 147 25.34 -14.54 -2.98
N ILE A 148 25.03 -13.25 -3.21
CA ILE A 148 23.72 -12.81 -3.74
C ILE A 148 23.33 -13.50 -5.05
N ALA A 149 24.29 -13.89 -5.88
CA ALA A 149 24.06 -14.62 -7.13
C ALA A 149 23.29 -15.95 -6.96
N HIS A 150 23.36 -16.59 -5.79
CA HIS A 150 22.58 -17.79 -5.50
C HIS A 150 21.11 -17.49 -5.19
N PHE A 151 20.79 -16.31 -4.66
CA PHE A 151 19.40 -15.92 -4.43
C PHE A 151 18.64 -15.70 -5.75
N PHE A 152 19.34 -15.33 -6.83
CA PHE A 152 18.76 -15.22 -8.16
C PHE A 152 18.39 -16.56 -8.80
N SER A 153 18.84 -17.70 -8.25
CA SER A 153 18.34 -19.02 -8.67
C SER A 153 17.10 -19.47 -7.91
N LEU A 154 16.71 -18.76 -6.85
CA LEU A 154 15.47 -19.04 -6.12
C LEU A 154 14.27 -18.56 -6.92
N ASP A 155 13.23 -19.37 -6.96
CA ASP A 155 11.92 -18.96 -7.44
C ASP A 155 11.26 -17.97 -6.48
N HIS A 156 10.27 -17.23 -6.99
CA HIS A 156 9.54 -16.22 -6.25
C HIS A 156 8.82 -16.79 -5.02
N SER A 157 8.17 -17.96 -5.16
CA SER A 157 7.45 -18.63 -4.08
C SER A 157 8.38 -19.03 -2.93
N THR A 158 9.55 -19.60 -3.25
CA THR A 158 10.56 -19.90 -2.22
C THR A 158 11.07 -18.63 -1.55
N THR A 159 11.36 -17.57 -2.31
CA THR A 159 11.84 -16.29 -1.75
C THR A 159 10.86 -15.73 -0.71
N LEU A 160 9.56 -15.70 -1.04
CA LEU A 160 8.52 -15.24 -0.10
C LEU A 160 8.34 -16.19 1.08
N ARG A 161 8.43 -17.50 0.88
CA ARG A 161 8.39 -18.49 1.98
C ARG A 161 9.53 -18.25 2.97
N LEU A 162 10.72 -17.90 2.50
CA LEU A 162 11.85 -17.55 3.35
C LEU A 162 11.63 -16.22 4.09
N VAL A 163 10.96 -15.25 3.47
CA VAL A 163 10.51 -14.03 4.16
C VAL A 163 9.55 -14.36 5.30
N VAL A 164 8.57 -15.25 5.07
CA VAL A 164 7.66 -15.73 6.14
C VAL A 164 8.43 -16.40 7.28
N TYR A 165 9.43 -17.23 6.96
CA TYR A 165 10.29 -17.84 7.98
C TYR A 165 11.12 -16.81 8.75
N ALA A 166 11.68 -15.81 8.05
CA ALA A 166 12.38 -14.71 8.68
C ALA A 166 11.47 -13.94 9.64
N THR A 167 10.23 -13.64 9.24
CA THR A 167 9.21 -13.04 10.11
C THR A 167 9.01 -13.90 11.35
N LYS A 168 8.83 -15.22 11.23
CA LYS A 168 8.65 -16.11 12.40
C LYS A 168 9.83 -16.07 13.36
N TRP A 169 11.06 -16.02 12.86
CA TRP A 169 12.27 -16.13 13.68
C TRP A 169 12.86 -14.81 14.16
N LEU A 170 12.35 -13.69 13.66
CA LEU A 170 12.67 -12.37 14.17
C LEU A 170 12.29 -12.26 15.66
N SER A 171 13.23 -11.81 16.49
CA SER A 171 13.08 -11.72 17.95
C SER A 171 14.00 -10.65 18.55
N THR A 172 13.89 -10.36 19.84
CA THR A 172 14.78 -9.41 20.55
C THR A 172 16.27 -9.81 20.50
N GLY A 173 16.56 -11.11 20.36
CA GLY A 173 17.90 -11.67 20.19
C GLY A 173 18.26 -11.96 18.72
N THR A 174 17.74 -11.16 17.78
CA THR A 174 18.00 -11.37 16.33
C THR A 174 19.51 -11.43 16.07
N ARG A 175 19.93 -12.55 15.47
CA ARG A 175 21.34 -12.82 15.15
C ARG A 175 21.75 -12.07 13.88
N ILE A 176 23.05 -11.77 13.79
CA ILE A 176 23.63 -11.14 12.59
C ILE A 176 23.39 -11.97 11.33
N SER A 177 23.42 -13.30 11.45
CA SER A 177 23.16 -14.19 10.32
C SER A 177 21.78 -13.96 9.71
N LEU A 178 20.74 -13.99 10.55
CA LEU A 178 19.36 -13.75 10.11
C LEU A 178 19.20 -12.36 9.48
N SER A 179 19.88 -11.34 10.02
CA SER A 179 19.89 -10.00 9.43
C SER A 179 20.45 -10.00 8.01
N LYS A 180 21.57 -10.67 7.77
CA LYS A 180 22.17 -10.79 6.42
C LYS A 180 21.27 -11.56 5.46
N TRP A 181 20.62 -12.63 5.94
CA TRP A 181 19.65 -13.38 5.15
C TRP A 181 18.47 -12.51 4.72
N ILE A 182 17.88 -11.76 5.64
CA ILE A 182 16.77 -10.84 5.35
C ILE A 182 17.19 -9.80 4.31
N TRP A 183 18.39 -9.22 4.45
CA TRP A 183 18.94 -8.30 3.47
C TRP A 183 18.99 -8.90 2.06
N CYS A 184 19.56 -10.10 1.90
CA CYS A 184 19.63 -10.78 0.60
C CYS A 184 18.24 -11.09 0.03
N LEU A 185 17.28 -11.50 0.87
CA LEU A 185 15.90 -11.74 0.46
C LEU A 185 15.22 -10.45 -0.03
N LEU A 186 15.36 -9.34 0.70
CA LEU A 186 14.76 -8.05 0.32
C LEU A 186 15.39 -7.46 -0.95
N ILE A 187 16.69 -7.69 -1.19
CA ILE A 187 17.34 -7.36 -2.47
C ILE A 187 16.74 -8.19 -3.59
N ARG A 188 16.64 -9.51 -3.41
CA ARG A 188 16.19 -10.47 -4.43
C ARG A 188 14.74 -10.26 -4.83
N LEU A 189 13.86 -9.88 -3.91
CA LEU A 189 12.43 -9.71 -4.18
C LEU A 189 12.20 -8.77 -5.36
N ASP A 190 11.51 -9.28 -6.38
CA ASP A 190 11.23 -8.53 -7.60
C ASP A 190 10.21 -7.42 -7.33
N THR A 191 10.27 -6.35 -8.13
CA THR A 191 9.29 -5.25 -8.08
C THR A 191 8.71 -5.03 -9.48
N PRO A 192 7.39 -4.77 -9.62
CA PRO A 192 6.41 -4.56 -8.56
C PRO A 192 5.96 -5.85 -7.85
N LEU A 193 5.49 -5.71 -6.60
CA LEU A 193 4.87 -6.79 -5.84
C LEU A 193 3.35 -6.70 -5.98
N ASP A 194 2.68 -7.86 -5.95
CA ASP A 194 1.23 -7.89 -5.87
C ASP A 194 0.73 -7.61 -4.43
N ALA A 195 -0.59 -7.56 -4.24
CA ALA A 195 -1.18 -7.31 -2.93
C ALA A 195 -0.87 -8.41 -1.90
N SER A 196 -0.77 -9.68 -2.34
CA SER A 196 -0.50 -10.81 -1.46
C SER A 196 0.94 -10.77 -0.96
N ASP A 197 1.89 -10.55 -1.85
CA ASP A 197 3.31 -10.43 -1.56
C ASP A 197 3.60 -9.20 -0.70
N THR A 198 2.92 -8.10 -1.01
CA THR A 198 3.00 -6.87 -0.21
C THR A 198 2.53 -7.14 1.23
N SER A 199 1.47 -7.92 1.43
CA SER A 199 1.01 -8.32 2.77
C SER A 199 2.09 -9.11 3.52
N ILE A 200 2.78 -10.04 2.86
CA ILE A 200 3.87 -10.84 3.48
C ILE A 200 5.02 -9.94 3.93
N ILE A 201 5.47 -9.01 3.08
CA ILE A 201 6.54 -8.07 3.45
C ILE A 201 6.07 -7.09 4.53
N ARG A 202 4.81 -6.67 4.48
CA ARG A 202 4.19 -5.83 5.50
C ARG A 202 4.22 -6.51 6.87
N GLU A 203 3.87 -7.79 6.97
CA GLU A 203 3.93 -8.53 8.23
C GLU A 203 5.35 -8.56 8.83
N LEU A 204 6.38 -8.72 7.98
CA LEU A 204 7.78 -8.60 8.41
C LEU A 204 8.05 -7.20 8.98
N GLY A 205 7.63 -6.15 8.28
CA GLY A 205 7.76 -4.76 8.70
C GLY A 205 7.06 -4.45 10.03
N VAL A 206 5.79 -4.86 10.16
CA VAL A 206 5.00 -4.70 11.39
C VAL A 206 5.68 -5.39 12.58
N LYS A 207 6.20 -6.60 12.38
CA LYS A 207 6.89 -7.32 13.46
C LYS A 207 8.19 -6.61 13.86
N ALA A 208 8.98 -6.15 12.89
CA ALA A 208 10.20 -5.40 13.15
C ALA A 208 9.91 -4.08 13.89
N LEU A 209 8.87 -3.35 13.50
CA LEU A 209 8.44 -2.12 14.15
C LEU A 209 8.01 -2.36 15.60
N LYS A 210 7.20 -3.39 15.85
CA LYS A 210 6.80 -3.77 17.22
C LYS A 210 8.00 -4.11 18.12
N LEU A 211 9.01 -4.79 17.57
CA LEU A 211 10.25 -5.09 18.30
C LEU A 211 11.08 -3.82 18.56
N TRP A 212 11.13 -2.90 17.59
CA TRP A 212 11.78 -1.60 17.75
C TRP A 212 11.12 -0.77 18.85
N GLU A 213 9.80 -0.57 18.80
CA GLU A 213 9.04 0.23 19.76
C GLU A 213 9.15 -0.32 21.18
N LYS A 214 9.01 -1.64 21.35
CA LYS A 214 9.13 -2.31 22.66
C LYS A 214 10.48 -2.07 23.33
N THR A 215 11.52 -1.78 22.55
CA THR A 215 12.92 -1.76 23.01
C THR A 215 13.54 -0.38 22.97
N ASN A 216 12.84 0.62 22.45
CA ASN A 216 13.35 1.99 22.33
C ASN A 216 13.56 2.70 23.69
N GLY A 217 13.15 2.07 24.81
CA GLY A 217 13.49 2.47 26.18
C GLY A 217 14.07 1.36 27.07
N GLY A 218 14.35 0.17 26.52
CA GLY A 218 14.82 -0.99 27.29
C GLY A 218 16.32 -1.20 27.22
N VAL A 219 16.98 -1.27 28.38
CA VAL A 219 18.40 -1.65 28.52
C VAL A 219 18.54 -3.15 28.21
N GLY A 220 19.53 -3.53 27.38
CA GLY A 220 19.89 -4.94 27.15
C GLY A 220 19.57 -5.52 25.77
N VAL A 221 19.20 -4.70 24.78
CA VAL A 221 18.97 -5.18 23.41
C VAL A 221 20.23 -5.07 22.56
N SER A 222 20.56 -6.15 21.85
CA SER A 222 21.73 -6.22 20.97
C SER A 222 21.68 -5.14 19.89
N PRO A 223 22.77 -4.38 19.67
CA PRO A 223 22.87 -3.40 18.58
C PRO A 223 22.56 -4.00 17.20
N THR A 224 22.96 -5.26 16.98
CA THR A 224 22.69 -5.99 15.74
C THR A 224 21.20 -6.18 15.51
N ALA A 225 20.44 -6.49 16.57
CA ALA A 225 19.00 -6.69 16.46
C ALA A 225 18.29 -5.37 16.13
N LYS A 226 18.66 -4.27 16.81
CA LYS A 226 18.16 -2.92 16.50
C LYS A 226 18.44 -2.53 15.05
N HIS A 227 19.68 -2.72 14.58
CA HIS A 227 20.05 -2.42 13.21
C HIS A 227 19.22 -3.23 12.19
N CYS A 228 19.04 -4.53 12.44
CA CYS A 228 18.20 -5.40 11.59
C CYS A 228 16.77 -4.88 11.48
N TRP A 229 16.14 -4.51 12.60
CA TRP A 229 14.76 -4.01 12.58
C TRP A 229 14.65 -2.65 11.90
N ALA A 230 15.59 -1.74 12.16
CA ALA A 230 15.64 -0.44 11.49
C ALA A 230 15.76 -0.61 9.97
N MET A 231 16.68 -1.48 9.52
CA MET A 231 16.84 -1.85 8.11
C MET A 231 15.51 -2.34 7.51
N ILE A 232 14.87 -3.31 8.16
CA ILE A 232 13.60 -3.88 7.68
C ILE A 232 12.55 -2.78 7.55
N VAL A 233 12.31 -2.01 8.61
CA VAL A 233 11.26 -0.99 8.64
C VAL A 233 11.53 0.10 7.60
N THR A 234 12.79 0.51 7.44
CA THR A 234 13.18 1.50 6.43
C THR A 234 12.94 1.00 5.01
N ILE A 235 13.32 -0.24 4.70
CA ILE A 235 13.08 -0.81 3.36
C ILE A 235 11.58 -1.00 3.13
N VAL A 236 10.86 -1.65 4.05
CA VAL A 236 9.43 -1.93 3.90
C VAL A 236 8.62 -0.63 3.82
N GLY A 237 8.89 0.32 4.71
CA GLY A 237 8.13 1.56 4.78
C GLY A 237 8.37 2.49 3.60
N SER A 238 9.63 2.61 3.15
CA SER A 238 10.00 3.62 2.15
C SER A 238 10.19 3.05 0.75
N TYR A 239 10.83 1.89 0.60
CA TYR A 239 11.05 1.28 -0.71
C TYR A 239 9.80 0.56 -1.22
N TYR A 240 9.16 -0.27 -0.37
CA TYR A 240 7.91 -0.96 -0.70
C TYR A 240 6.64 -0.13 -0.39
N ARG A 241 6.82 1.17 -0.11
CA ARG A 241 5.75 2.18 0.03
C ARG A 241 4.72 1.89 1.14
N GLN A 242 5.08 1.14 2.18
CA GLN A 242 4.25 0.95 3.37
C GLN A 242 4.49 2.10 4.38
N SER A 243 4.22 3.34 3.96
CA SER A 243 4.65 4.55 4.67
C SER A 243 4.08 4.68 6.09
N ASP A 244 2.98 4.00 6.39
CA ASP A 244 2.41 3.90 7.73
C ASP A 244 3.36 3.23 8.74
N LEU A 245 4.33 2.43 8.26
CA LEU A 245 5.34 1.77 9.08
C LEU A 245 6.63 2.57 9.29
N ALA A 246 6.81 3.73 8.64
CA ALA A 246 8.07 4.44 8.67
C ALA A 246 8.46 4.91 10.09
N LEU A 247 9.70 4.62 10.54
CA LEU A 247 10.18 5.01 11.88
C LEU A 247 10.20 6.52 12.09
N ALA A 248 10.61 7.26 11.06
CA ALA A 248 10.55 8.70 11.04
C ALA A 248 9.58 9.11 9.95
N ARG A 249 8.59 9.92 10.31
CA ARG A 249 7.71 10.56 9.32
C ARG A 249 8.52 11.70 8.71
N THR A 250 9.01 11.52 7.50
CA THR A 250 9.40 12.66 6.66
C THR A 250 8.12 13.47 6.42
N LYS A 251 7.97 14.54 7.20
CA LYS A 251 6.94 15.57 6.99
C LYS A 251 7.32 16.41 5.78
#